data_AF-A6TPM6-F1
#
_entry.id   AF-A6TPM6-F1
#
_cell.length_a   1.000
_cell.length_b   1.000
_cell.length_c   1.000
_cell.angle_alpha   90.00
_cell.angle_beta   90.00
_cell.angle_gamma   90.00
#
_symmetry.space_group_name_H-M   'P 1'
#
loop_
_entity.id
_entity.type
_entity.pdbx_description
1 polymer ?
#
loop_
_entity_poly.entity_id
_entity_poly.type
_entity_poly.pdbx_seq_one_letter_code
_entity_poly.pdbx_strand_id
1 'polypeptide(L)'
;MRINNKKNCIFIQNMVCMLPFLFILAMFILHLVLPDKTFSIEEGRYLAQWPDFNIENVLNGSYVTRVESYFLDQFPFRNFWVEIYEGFNKIL
;
A
#
# COMPACT_ATOMS: atom_id res chain seq x y z
N MET A 1 -31.60 -31.69 -0.16
CA MET A 1 -31.61 -30.24 0.13
C MET A 1 -30.31 -29.71 0.77
N ARG A 2 -29.62 -30.45 1.66
CA ARG A 2 -28.42 -30.01 2.40
C ARG A 2 -27.14 -29.72 1.57
N ILE A 3 -27.04 -30.28 0.36
CA ILE A 3 -25.85 -30.17 -0.51
C ILE A 3 -25.74 -28.78 -1.16
N ASN A 4 -26.86 -28.12 -1.50
CA ASN A 4 -26.85 -26.82 -2.18
C ASN A 4 -26.31 -25.71 -1.27
N ASN A 5 -26.68 -25.73 0.01
CA ASN A 5 -26.23 -24.73 0.98
C ASN A 5 -24.72 -24.84 1.27
N LYS A 6 -24.14 -26.05 1.23
CA LYS A 6 -22.69 -26.25 1.42
C LYS A 6 -21.87 -25.79 0.20
N LYS A 7 -22.35 -26.06 -1.02
CA LYS A 7 -21.74 -25.55 -2.27
C LYS A 7 -21.80 -24.02 -2.34
N ASN A 8 -22.92 -23.41 -1.99
CA ASN A 8 -23.07 -21.96 -1.93
C ASN A 8 -22.15 -21.34 -0.86
N CYS A 9 -21.97 -22.00 0.28
CA CYS A 9 -21.04 -21.54 1.32
C CYS A 9 -19.58 -21.60 0.86
N ILE A 10 -19.16 -22.66 0.17
CA ILE A 10 -17.82 -22.78 -0.43
C ILE A 10 -17.61 -21.76 -1.56
N PHE A 11 -18.63 -21.53 -2.39
CA PHE A 11 -18.59 -20.52 -3.45
C PHE A 11 -18.45 -19.10 -2.89
N ILE A 12 -19.25 -18.75 -1.88
CA ILE A 12 -19.15 -17.47 -1.18
C ILE A 12 -17.78 -17.35 -0.49
N GLN A 13 -17.28 -18.41 0.14
CA GLN A 13 -15.96 -18.42 0.78
C GLN A 13 -14.84 -18.13 -0.23
N ASN A 14 -14.83 -18.81 -1.38
CA ASN A 14 -13.84 -18.54 -2.44
C ASN A 14 -13.96 -17.11 -2.99
N MET A 15 -15.18 -16.60 -3.15
CA MET A 15 -15.39 -15.23 -3.64
C MET A 15 -14.88 -14.18 -2.64
N VAL A 16 -15.10 -14.40 -1.35
CA VAL A 16 -14.61 -13.53 -0.28
C VAL A 16 -13.08 -13.57 -0.17
N CYS A 17 -12.45 -14.74 -0.34
CA CYS A 17 -10.99 -14.86 -0.32
C CYS A 17 -10.29 -14.18 -1.50
N MET A 18 -10.96 -14.07 -2.67
CA MET A 18 -10.38 -13.42 -3.86
C MET A 18 -10.40 -11.89 -3.79
N LEU A 19 -11.39 -11.30 -3.10
CA LEU A 19 -11.56 -9.86 -3.00
C LEU A 19 -10.31 -9.10 -2.49
N PRO A 20 -9.66 -9.47 -1.36
CA PRO A 20 -8.49 -8.76 -0.88
C PRO A 20 -7.30 -8.88 -1.83
N PHE A 21 -7.16 -10.01 -2.52
CA PHE A 21 -6.09 -10.21 -3.50
C PHE A 21 -6.26 -9.28 -4.71
N LEU A 22 -7.48 -9.19 -5.26
CA LEU A 22 -7.82 -8.25 -6.33
C LEU A 22 -7.60 -6.80 -5.91
N PHE A 23 -7.93 -6.46 -4.66
CA PHE A 23 -7.70 -5.12 -4.12
C PHE A 23 -6.21 -4.77 -4.04
N ILE A 24 -5.37 -5.67 -3.49
CA ILE A 24 -3.91 -5.46 -3.42
C ILE A 24 -3.32 -5.33 -4.83
N LEU A 25 -3.77 -6.18 -5.77
CA LEU A 25 -3.32 -6.11 -7.16
C LEU A 25 -3.69 -4.78 -7.82
N ALA A 26 -4.91 -4.28 -7.59
CA ALA A 26 -5.34 -2.99 -8.11
C ALA A 26 -4.50 -1.83 -7.53
N MET A 27 -4.21 -1.86 -6.22
CA MET A 27 -3.33 -0.88 -5.59
C MET A 27 -1.91 -0.93 -6.14
N PHE A 28 -1.38 -2.13 -6.41
CA PHE A 28 -0.07 -2.30 -7.02
C PHE A 28 -0.01 -1.72 -8.45
N ILE A 29 -1.01 -2.03 -9.29
CA ILE A 29 -1.10 -1.46 -10.64
C ILE A 29 -1.18 0.07 -10.57
N LEU A 30 -1.99 0.59 -9.65
CA LEU A 30 -2.15 2.03 -9.48
C LEU A 30 -0.84 2.71 -9.06
N HIS A 31 -0.06 2.09 -8.18
CA HIS A 31 1.27 2.56 -7.78
C HIS A 31 2.25 2.60 -8.96
N LEU A 32 2.18 1.64 -9.88
CA LEU A 32 3.03 1.64 -11.09
C LEU A 32 2.59 2.67 -12.14
N VAL A 33 1.30 2.99 -12.21
CA VAL A 33 0.76 3.92 -13.22
C VAL A 33 0.87 5.38 -12.77
N LEU A 34 0.76 5.63 -11.46
CA LEU A 34 0.89 6.98 -10.91
C LEU A 34 2.34 7.45 -11.05
N PRO A 35 2.58 8.68 -11.55
CA PRO A 35 3.92 9.24 -11.58
C PRO A 35 4.39 9.52 -10.15
N ASP A 36 5.66 9.22 -9.89
CA ASP A 36 6.31 9.50 -8.62
C ASP A 36 6.20 10.99 -8.27
N LYS A 37 5.73 11.27 -7.06
CA LYS A 37 5.60 12.64 -6.55
C LYS A 37 6.94 13.06 -5.94
N THR A 38 7.45 14.21 -6.39
CA THR A 38 8.76 14.72 -5.95
C THR A 38 8.65 15.62 -4.72
N PHE A 39 7.56 16.37 -4.59
CA PHE A 39 7.34 17.32 -3.51
C PHE A 39 5.94 17.19 -2.91
N SER A 40 5.87 17.17 -1.58
CA SER A 40 4.61 17.24 -0.85
C SER A 40 4.39 18.66 -0.32
N ILE A 41 3.41 19.36 -0.90
CA ILE A 41 2.98 20.69 -0.42
C ILE A 41 2.40 20.59 1.00
N GLU A 42 1.70 19.51 1.30
CA GLU A 42 1.02 19.30 2.59
C GLU A 42 2.01 19.15 3.76
N GLU A 43 3.15 18.51 3.53
CA GLU A 43 4.18 18.29 4.56
C GLU A 43 5.36 19.27 4.43
N GLY A 44 5.41 20.09 3.39
CA GLY A 44 6.50 21.03 3.15
C GLY A 44 7.86 20.37 2.94
N ARG A 45 7.91 19.12 2.45
CA ARG A 45 9.15 18.36 2.24
C ARG A 45 9.22 17.66 0.88
N TYR A 46 10.44 17.40 0.45
CA TYR A 46 10.70 16.49 -0.67
C TYR A 46 10.41 15.05 -0.24
N LEU A 47 9.72 14.32 -1.11
CA LEU A 47 9.37 12.91 -0.88
C LEU A 47 10.55 12.02 -1.25
N ALA A 48 10.66 10.90 -0.54
CA ALA A 48 11.67 9.90 -0.87
C ALA A 48 11.52 9.46 -2.33
N GLN A 49 12.66 9.43 -3.03
CA GLN A 49 12.78 8.96 -4.40
C GLN A 49 13.41 7.57 -4.41
N TRP A 50 13.33 6.91 -5.56
CA TRP A 50 13.94 5.59 -5.72
C TRP A 50 15.42 5.63 -5.30
N PRO A 51 15.84 4.83 -4.30
CA PRO A 51 17.20 4.89 -3.80
C PRO A 51 18.19 4.30 -4.80
N ASP A 52 19.36 4.91 -4.93
CA ASP A 52 20.44 4.35 -5.72
C ASP A 52 20.89 3.01 -5.14
N PHE A 53 20.99 2.01 -6.01
CA PHE A 53 21.45 0.68 -5.63
C PHE A 53 22.96 0.72 -5.33
N ASN A 54 23.32 0.55 -4.06
CA ASN A 54 24.70 0.47 -3.62
C ASN A 54 24.86 -0.70 -2.63
N ILE A 55 25.82 -1.59 -2.90
CA ILE A 55 26.08 -2.82 -2.14
C ILE A 55 26.45 -2.52 -0.68
N GLU A 56 27.20 -1.43 -0.42
CA GLU A 56 27.54 -1.00 0.95
C GLU A 56 26.28 -0.61 1.73
N ASN A 57 25.33 0.04 1.06
CA ASN A 57 24.05 0.45 1.62
C ASN A 57 23.09 -0.74 1.85
N VAL A 58 23.24 -1.81 1.07
CA VAL A 58 22.48 -3.05 1.26
C VAL A 58 23.01 -3.79 2.49
N LEU A 59 24.34 -3.91 2.61
CA LEU A 59 25.00 -4.61 3.72
C LEU A 59 24.79 -3.90 5.07
N ASN A 60 24.75 -2.56 5.07
CA ASN A 60 24.50 -1.77 6.28
C ASN A 60 23.01 -1.61 6.62
N GLY A 61 22.09 -2.16 5.81
CA GLY A 61 20.64 -2.10 6.03
C GLY A 61 19.97 -0.77 5.67
N SER A 62 20.73 0.30 5.41
CA SER A 62 20.17 1.63 5.10
C SER A 62 19.43 1.69 3.76
N TYR A 63 19.74 0.77 2.83
CA TYR A 63 19.00 0.63 1.58
C TYR A 63 17.54 0.24 1.83
N VAL A 64 17.28 -0.71 2.73
CA VAL A 64 15.92 -1.17 3.05
C VAL A 64 15.10 -0.03 3.65
N THR A 65 15.64 0.72 4.61
CA THR A 65 14.96 1.88 5.21
C THR A 65 14.60 2.95 4.19
N ARG A 66 15.48 3.21 3.20
CA ARG A 66 15.19 4.16 2.12
C ARG A 66 14.11 3.65 1.17
N VAL A 67 14.14 2.36 0.85
CA VAL A 67 13.08 1.72 0.05
C VAL A 67 11.74 1.79 0.78
N GLU A 68 11.70 1.47 2.07
CA GLU A 68 10.48 1.59 2.88
C GLU A 68 9.95 3.04 2.89
N SER A 69 10.84 4.00 3.09
CA SER A 69 10.47 5.42 3.06
C SER A 69 9.91 5.84 1.70
N TYR A 70 10.50 5.37 0.60
CA TYR A 70 9.98 5.57 -0.76
C TYR A 70 8.58 4.96 -0.93
N PHE A 71 8.39 3.69 -0.54
CA PHE A 71 7.08 3.04 -0.66
C PHE A 71 5.99 3.71 0.16
N LEU A 72 6.32 4.19 1.37
CA LEU A 72 5.39 4.92 2.22
C LEU A 72 5.01 6.28 1.63
N ASP A 73 5.97 6.97 1.01
CA ASP A 73 5.75 8.29 0.41
C ASP A 73 5.00 8.22 -0.92
N GLN A 74 5.26 7.19 -1.73
CA GLN A 74 4.67 7.01 -3.07
C GLN A 74 3.41 6.12 -3.07
N PHE A 75 2.89 5.74 -1.90
CA PHE A 75 1.70 4.90 -1.83
C PHE A 75 0.47 5.61 -2.45
N PRO A 76 -0.32 4.91 -3.29
CA PRO A 76 -1.49 5.52 -3.92
C PRO A 76 -2.48 6.07 -2.89
N PHE A 77 -2.92 7.30 -3.12
CA PHE A 77 -3.86 7.99 -2.23
C PHE A 77 -3.40 8.10 -0.78
N ARG A 78 -2.08 8.17 -0.52
CA ARG A 78 -1.49 8.36 0.82
C ARG A 78 -2.27 9.35 1.70
N ASN A 79 -2.57 10.54 1.18
CA ASN A 79 -3.22 11.61 1.95
C ASN A 79 -4.60 11.20 2.48
N PHE A 80 -5.36 10.42 1.71
CA PHE A 80 -6.65 9.86 2.15
C PHE A 80 -6.48 8.91 3.35
N TRP A 81 -5.46 8.05 3.32
CA TRP A 81 -5.16 7.13 4.43
C TRP A 81 -4.67 7.87 5.68
N VAL A 82 -3.84 8.90 5.51
CA VAL A 82 -3.35 9.75 6.61
C VAL A 82 -4.52 10.50 7.25
N GLU A 83 -5.42 11.08 6.45
CA GLU A 83 -6.61 11.78 6.95
C GLU A 83 -7.52 10.84 7.76
N ILE A 84 -7.74 9.62 7.28
CA ILE A 84 -8.49 8.59 8.02
C ILE A 84 -7.81 8.32 9.37
N TYR A 85 -6.51 8.05 9.36
CA TYR A 85 -5.75 7.73 10.57
C TYR A 85 -5.79 8.88 11.60
N GLU A 86 -5.60 10.12 11.15
CA GLU A 86 -5.70 11.30 12.01
C GLU A 86 -7.12 11.49 12.56
N GLY A 87 -8.14 11.23 11.74
CA GLY A 87 -9.53 11.26 12.17
C GLY A 87 -9.81 10.26 13.29
N PHE A 88 -9.32 9.02 13.17
CA PHE A 88 -9.43 8.00 14.20
C PHE A 88 -8.70 8.40 15.50
N ASN A 89 -7.47 8.90 15.40
CA ASN A 89 -6.68 9.31 16.56
C ASN A 89 -7.27 10.51 17.31
N LYS A 90 -8.05 11.37 16.66
CA LYS A 90 -8.75 12.49 17.34
C LYS A 90 -9.98 12.03 18.13
N ILE A 91 -10.53 10.87 17.81
CA ILE A 91 -11.74 10.31 18.44
C ILE A 91 -11.38 9.46 19.67
N LEU A 92 -10.17 8.92 19.73
CA LEU A 92 -9.67 8.04 20.78
C LEU A 92 -8.93 8.83 21.87
#